data_AF-A0A0T0M769-F1
#
_entry.id   AF-A0A0T0M769-F1
#
_cell.length_a   1.000
_cell.length_b   1.000
_cell.length_c   1.000
_cell.angle_alpha   90.00
_cell.angle_beta   90.00
_cell.angle_gamma   90.00
#
_symmetry.space_group_name_H-M   'P 1'
#
loop_
_entity.id
_entity.type
_entity.pdbx_description
1 polymer ?
#
loop_
_entity_poly.entity_id
_entity_poly.type
_entity_poly.pdbx_seq_one_letter_code
_entity_poly.pdbx_strand_id
1 'polypeptide(L)'
;MKKTVILFSLMFSSSVFAQTQAEMNKMAYDNYSKADKQLNLVYGEILKKYVKDQVFLKKLKVAQNLWIKFRDAQVAAKYPEEDKQYHYGTAFPVCYNISMQELTEQRTKELKVWLEKYYDGDVCSGSAR
;
A
#
# COMPACT_ATOMS: atom_id res chain seq x y z
N MET A 1 34.70 -58.61 14.38
CA MET A 1 33.26 -58.25 14.42
C MET A 1 33.12 -56.79 13.99
N LYS A 2 32.81 -56.53 12.70
CA LYS A 2 32.64 -55.17 12.17
C LYS A 2 31.21 -54.70 12.48
N LYS A 3 31.07 -53.65 13.30
CA LYS A 3 29.77 -53.03 13.60
C LYS A 3 29.44 -52.03 12.50
N THR A 4 28.57 -52.40 11.58
CA THR A 4 28.00 -51.49 10.58
C THR A 4 27.00 -50.58 11.29
N VAL A 5 27.35 -49.31 11.49
CA VAL A 5 26.42 -48.30 12.01
C VAL A 5 25.61 -47.78 10.81
N ILE A 6 24.36 -48.22 10.69
CA ILE A 6 23.42 -47.70 9.70
C ILE A 6 22.92 -46.35 10.24
N LEU A 7 23.40 -45.27 9.63
CA LEU A 7 22.95 -43.91 9.89
C LEU A 7 21.57 -43.73 9.24
N PHE A 8 20.50 -43.87 10.02
CA PHE A 8 19.13 -43.64 9.58
C PHE A 8 18.90 -42.12 9.43
N SER A 9 19.02 -41.61 8.21
CA SER A 9 18.71 -40.21 7.90
C SER A 9 17.19 -39.99 7.99
N LEU A 10 16.75 -39.36 9.08
CA LEU A 10 15.38 -38.86 9.23
C LEU A 10 15.18 -37.69 8.26
N MET A 11 14.55 -37.94 7.10
CA MET A 11 14.00 -36.89 6.27
C MET A 11 12.79 -36.28 7.01
N PHE A 12 13.05 -35.19 7.72
CA PHE A 12 12.02 -34.32 8.29
C PHE A 12 11.32 -33.61 7.12
N SER A 13 10.25 -34.20 6.60
CA SER A 13 9.41 -33.60 5.58
C SER A 13 8.72 -32.37 6.16
N SER A 14 9.33 -31.20 5.98
CA SER A 14 8.69 -29.92 6.27
C SER A 14 7.50 -29.77 5.34
N SER A 15 6.29 -29.70 5.88
CA SER A 15 5.09 -29.41 5.10
C SER A 15 5.23 -28.00 4.51
N VAL A 16 5.61 -27.91 3.24
CA VAL A 16 5.56 -26.65 2.49
C VAL A 16 4.11 -26.43 2.11
N PHE A 17 3.44 -25.47 2.75
CA PHE A 17 2.12 -25.00 2.30
C PHE A 17 2.31 -24.28 0.96
N ALA A 18 2.01 -24.94 -0.15
CA ALA A 18 1.98 -24.32 -1.46
C ALA A 18 0.77 -23.38 -1.53
N GLN A 19 1.03 -22.07 -1.59
CA GLN A 19 -0.03 -21.07 -1.74
C GLN A 19 -0.49 -21.01 -3.21
N THR A 20 -1.80 -20.99 -3.43
CA THR A 20 -2.36 -20.83 -4.77
C THR A 20 -2.25 -19.40 -5.26
N GLN A 21 -2.20 -19.20 -6.58
CA GLN A 21 -2.24 -17.86 -7.17
C GLN A 21 -3.52 -17.08 -6.80
N ALA A 22 -4.64 -17.78 -6.65
CA ALA A 22 -5.90 -17.18 -6.21
C ALA A 22 -5.79 -16.60 -4.80
N GLU A 23 -5.17 -17.34 -3.87
CA GLU A 23 -4.90 -16.85 -2.51
C GLU A 23 -3.92 -15.68 -2.52
N MET A 24 -2.87 -15.72 -3.36
CA MET A 24 -1.92 -14.59 -3.50
C MET A 24 -2.62 -13.33 -3.99
N ASN A 25 -3.47 -13.45 -5.02
CA ASN A 25 -4.24 -12.34 -5.57
C ASN A 25 -5.18 -11.75 -4.51
N LYS A 26 -5.87 -12.62 -3.76
CA LYS A 26 -6.77 -12.20 -2.69
C LYS A 26 -6.03 -11.45 -1.57
N MET A 27 -4.91 -12.00 -1.09
CA MET A 27 -4.14 -11.35 -0.02
C MET A 27 -3.57 -10.00 -0.46
N ALA A 28 -3.07 -9.89 -1.69
CA ALA A 28 -2.58 -8.61 -2.21
C ALA A 28 -3.70 -7.56 -2.27
N TYR A 29 -4.88 -7.94 -2.76
CA TYR A 29 -6.05 -7.06 -2.77
C TYR A 29 -6.49 -6.65 -1.35
N ASP A 30 -6.56 -7.60 -0.41
CA ASP A 30 -6.96 -7.31 0.97
C ASP A 30 -5.98 -6.36 1.66
N ASN A 31 -4.67 -6.50 1.39
CA ASN A 31 -3.64 -5.58 1.90
C ASN A 31 -3.78 -4.17 1.32
N TYR A 32 -3.97 -4.05 0.00
CA TYR A 32 -4.28 -2.77 -0.63
C TYR A 32 -5.56 -2.14 -0.05
N SER A 33 -6.63 -2.91 0.10
CA SER A 33 -7.90 -2.46 0.69
C SER A 33 -7.71 -1.93 2.12
N LYS A 34 -6.85 -2.58 2.91
CA LYS A 34 -6.49 -2.12 4.26
C LYS A 34 -5.75 -0.78 4.22
N ALA A 35 -4.79 -0.62 3.31
CA ALA A 35 -4.07 0.65 3.14
C ALA A 35 -5.01 1.78 2.70
N ASP A 36 -5.93 1.51 1.77
CA ASP A 36 -6.92 2.50 1.31
C ASP A 36 -7.89 2.92 2.42
N LYS A 37 -8.35 1.97 3.24
CA LYS A 37 -9.13 2.29 4.46
C LYS A 37 -8.36 3.20 5.40
N GLN A 38 -7.07 2.92 5.65
CA GLN A 38 -6.24 3.75 6.51
C GLN A 38 -6.07 5.17 5.96
N LEU A 39 -5.86 5.32 4.65
CA LEU A 39 -5.79 6.63 3.99
C LEU A 39 -7.09 7.42 4.21
N ASN A 40 -8.24 6.77 4.01
CA ASN A 40 -9.55 7.41 4.17
C ASN A 40 -9.84 7.80 5.63
N LEU A 41 -9.42 6.98 6.60
CA LEU A 41 -9.49 7.31 8.02
C LEU A 41 -8.69 8.58 8.34
N VAL A 42 -7.41 8.63 7.94
CA VAL A 42 -6.53 9.80 8.15
C VAL A 42 -7.10 11.03 7.45
N TYR A 43 -7.54 10.91 6.21
CA TYR A 43 -8.18 12.01 5.48
C TYR A 43 -9.41 12.54 6.22
N GLY A 44 -10.28 11.63 6.72
CA GLY A 44 -11.45 12.00 7.52
C GLY A 44 -11.11 12.70 8.84
N GLU A 45 -10.02 12.31 9.51
CA GLU A 45 -9.52 12.99 10.71
C GLU A 45 -9.05 14.42 10.40
N ILE A 46 -8.37 14.63 9.26
CA ILE A 46 -7.98 15.97 8.81
C ILE A 46 -9.23 16.83 8.54
N LEU A 47 -10.23 16.28 7.84
CA LEU A 47 -11.48 17.02 7.59
C LEU A 47 -12.16 17.46 8.90
N LYS A 48 -12.14 16.62 9.93
CA LYS A 48 -12.69 16.94 11.25
C LYS A 48 -11.86 18.00 11.98
N LYS A 49 -10.53 17.84 12.04
CA LYS A 49 -9.62 18.78 12.71
C LYS A 49 -9.70 20.19 12.11
N TYR A 50 -9.78 20.28 10.79
CA TYR A 50 -9.74 21.55 10.07
C TYR A 50 -11.13 22.03 9.58
N VAL A 51 -12.22 21.58 10.22
CA VAL A 51 -13.60 21.88 9.80
C VAL A 51 -13.91 23.38 9.64
N LYS A 52 -13.19 24.25 10.36
CA LYS A 52 -13.35 25.72 10.25
C LYS A 52 -12.48 26.36 9.16
N ASP A 53 -11.47 25.66 8.64
CA ASP A 53 -10.54 26.17 7.62
C ASP A 53 -10.97 25.74 6.21
N GLN A 54 -12.03 26.40 5.73
CA GLN A 54 -12.65 26.07 4.44
C GLN A 54 -11.70 26.29 3.24
N VAL A 55 -10.78 27.25 3.35
CA VAL A 55 -9.80 27.52 2.28
C VAL A 55 -8.82 26.36 2.16
N PHE A 56 -8.25 25.91 3.28
CA PHE A 56 -7.39 24.73 3.31
C PHE A 56 -8.14 23.49 2.80
N LEU A 57 -9.32 23.18 3.36
CA LEU A 57 -10.06 21.98 2.99
C LEU A 57 -10.41 21.93 1.50
N LYS A 58 -10.77 23.06 0.88
CA LYS A 58 -11.00 23.14 -0.57
C LYS A 58 -9.75 22.78 -1.36
N LYS A 59 -8.57 23.25 -0.95
CA LYS A 59 -7.29 22.94 -1.62
C LYS A 59 -6.85 21.51 -1.37
N LEU A 60 -6.99 20.99 -0.16
CA LEU A 60 -6.68 19.60 0.18
C LEU A 60 -7.53 18.63 -0.64
N LYS A 61 -8.83 18.89 -0.81
CA LYS A 61 -9.71 18.05 -1.63
C LYS A 61 -9.27 18.01 -3.09
N VAL A 62 -8.86 19.15 -3.65
CA VAL A 62 -8.30 19.21 -5.01
C VAL A 62 -7.02 18.38 -5.10
N ALA A 63 -6.09 18.55 -4.15
CA ALA A 63 -4.85 17.80 -4.12
C ALA A 63 -5.09 16.28 -4.00
N GLN A 64 -6.02 15.86 -3.15
CA GLN A 64 -6.36 14.44 -2.96
C GLN A 64 -6.98 13.83 -4.22
N ASN A 65 -7.88 14.54 -4.90
CA ASN A 65 -8.47 14.07 -6.16
C ASN A 65 -7.44 13.96 -7.28
N LEU A 66 -6.49 14.90 -7.34
CA LEU A 66 -5.39 14.84 -8.32
C LEU A 66 -4.42 13.70 -7.97
N TRP A 67 -4.16 13.45 -6.69
CA TRP A 67 -3.33 12.33 -6.26
C TRP A 67 -3.93 10.98 -6.69
N ILE A 68 -5.25 10.79 -6.61
CA ILE A 68 -5.90 9.57 -7.11
C ILE A 68 -5.59 9.37 -8.60
N LYS A 69 -5.75 10.42 -9.41
CA LYS A 69 -5.43 10.37 -10.84
C LYS A 69 -3.96 10.06 -11.09
N PHE A 70 -3.06 10.68 -10.30
CA PHE A 70 -1.63 10.41 -10.36
C PHE A 70 -1.32 8.95 -10.02
N ARG A 71 -1.86 8.41 -8.92
CA ARG A 71 -1.65 7.02 -8.51
C ARG A 71 -2.04 6.06 -9.63
N ASP A 72 -3.24 6.23 -10.17
CA ASP A 72 -3.76 5.36 -11.21
C ASP A 72 -2.91 5.48 -12.49
N ALA A 73 -2.51 6.69 -12.87
CA ALA A 73 -1.60 6.93 -14.00
C ALA A 73 -0.19 6.36 -13.77
N GLN A 74 0.34 6.44 -12.55
CA GLN A 74 1.65 5.90 -12.19
C GLN A 74 1.67 4.38 -12.28
N VAL A 75 0.63 3.70 -11.81
CA VAL A 75 0.51 2.24 -11.93
C VAL A 75 0.27 1.83 -13.39
N ALA A 76 -0.51 2.60 -14.15
CA ALA A 76 -0.65 2.38 -15.59
C ALA A 76 0.68 2.54 -16.34
N ALA A 77 1.50 3.53 -15.99
CA ALA A 77 2.83 3.72 -16.57
C ALA A 77 3.80 2.57 -16.21
N LYS A 78 3.65 1.96 -15.01
CA LYS A 78 4.43 0.78 -14.60
C LYS A 78 4.07 -0.47 -15.41
N TYR A 79 2.83 -0.56 -15.87
CA TYR A 79 2.30 -1.68 -16.65
C TYR A 79 1.64 -1.15 -17.93
N PRO A 80 2.39 -0.68 -18.94
CA PRO A 80 1.82 0.05 -20.08
C PRO A 80 0.96 -0.82 -21.02
N GLU A 81 1.23 -2.12 -21.14
CA GLU A 81 0.64 -2.98 -22.17
C GLU A 81 -0.86 -3.21 -21.97
N GLU A 82 -1.68 -3.18 -23.03
CA GLU A 82 -3.13 -3.32 -22.88
C GLU A 82 -3.53 -4.72 -22.37
N ASP A 83 -2.97 -5.78 -22.95
CA ASP A 83 -3.18 -7.16 -22.50
C ASP A 83 -2.26 -7.50 -21.32
N LYS A 84 -2.70 -7.11 -20.12
CA LYS A 84 -1.93 -7.33 -18.88
C LYS A 84 -1.64 -8.82 -18.65
N GLN A 85 -2.57 -9.70 -19.00
CA GLN A 85 -2.42 -11.13 -18.75
C GLN A 85 -1.40 -11.75 -19.69
N TYR A 86 -1.40 -11.37 -20.97
CA TYR A 86 -0.42 -11.83 -21.96
C TYR A 86 1.01 -11.38 -21.58
N HIS A 87 1.18 -10.12 -21.19
CA HIS A 87 2.51 -9.55 -20.96
C HIS A 87 3.09 -9.80 -19.57
N TYR A 88 2.24 -9.87 -18.52
CA TYR A 88 2.70 -9.96 -17.13
C TYR A 88 2.24 -11.25 -16.43
N GLY A 89 1.43 -12.07 -17.10
CA GLY A 89 1.00 -13.37 -16.61
C GLY A 89 0.16 -13.29 -15.34
N THR A 90 0.06 -14.43 -14.66
CA THR A 90 -0.78 -14.58 -13.47
C THR A 90 -0.30 -13.79 -12.26
N ALA A 91 0.93 -13.27 -12.29
CA ALA A 91 1.49 -12.42 -11.24
C ALA A 91 0.94 -10.98 -11.28
N PHE A 92 0.37 -10.55 -12.41
CA PHE A 92 -0.09 -9.17 -12.58
C PHE A 92 -1.00 -8.66 -11.47
N PRO A 93 -2.06 -9.38 -11.04
CA PRO A 93 -2.95 -8.87 -10.00
C PRO A 93 -2.23 -8.65 -8.67
N VAL A 94 -1.24 -9.48 -8.33
CA VAL A 94 -0.41 -9.29 -7.13
C VAL A 94 0.41 -8.02 -7.26
N CYS A 95 1.18 -7.88 -8.35
CA CYS A 95 2.08 -6.74 -8.53
C CYS A 95 1.33 -5.39 -8.67
N TYR A 96 0.16 -5.41 -9.31
CA TYR A 96 -0.73 -4.27 -9.39
C TYR A 96 -1.18 -3.82 -7.99
N ASN A 97 -1.72 -4.73 -7.18
CA ASN A 97 -2.19 -4.39 -5.84
C ASN A 97 -1.06 -3.97 -4.90
N ILE A 98 0.14 -4.55 -5.01
CA ILE A 98 1.33 -4.09 -4.27
C ILE A 98 1.65 -2.63 -4.65
N SER A 99 1.67 -2.30 -5.94
CA SER A 99 1.96 -0.93 -6.40
C SER A 99 0.91 0.07 -5.91
N MET A 100 -0.36 -0.33 -5.93
CA MET A 100 -1.46 0.47 -5.40
C MET A 100 -1.34 0.69 -3.88
N GLN A 101 -0.97 -0.36 -3.14
CA GLN A 101 -0.72 -0.32 -1.70
C GLN A 101 0.41 0.65 -1.36
N GLU A 102 1.57 0.51 -1.99
CA GLU A 102 2.76 1.33 -1.73
C GLU A 102 2.48 2.84 -1.87
N LEU A 103 1.87 3.24 -3.00
CA LEU A 103 1.51 4.64 -3.24
C LEU A 103 0.49 5.14 -2.22
N THR A 104 -0.47 4.30 -1.83
CA THR A 104 -1.51 4.63 -0.85
C THR A 104 -0.92 4.81 0.56
N GLU A 105 0.03 3.97 0.95
CA GLU A 105 0.75 4.09 2.22
C GLU A 105 1.65 5.35 2.25
N GLN A 106 2.33 5.66 1.14
CA GLN A 106 3.10 6.89 1.00
C GLN A 106 2.22 8.13 1.18
N ARG A 107 1.08 8.17 0.49
CA ARG A 107 0.13 9.28 0.63
C ARG A 107 -0.42 9.39 2.04
N THR A 108 -0.67 8.26 2.69
CA THR A 108 -1.10 8.24 4.10
C THR A 108 -0.06 8.90 5.00
N LYS A 109 1.25 8.65 4.77
CA LYS A 109 2.33 9.31 5.51
C LYS A 109 2.36 10.81 5.26
N GLU A 110 2.23 11.24 4.00
CA GLU A 110 2.15 12.68 3.66
C GLU A 110 0.96 13.36 4.37
N LEU A 111 -0.20 12.71 4.41
CA LEU A 111 -1.40 13.25 5.06
C LEU A 111 -1.27 13.35 6.58
N LYS A 112 -0.48 12.47 7.21
CA LYS A 112 -0.31 12.47 8.67
C LYS A 112 0.36 13.73 9.22
N VAL A 113 1.14 14.46 8.40
CA VAL A 113 1.74 15.75 8.80
C VAL A 113 0.70 16.73 9.35
N TRP A 114 -0.52 16.74 8.83
CA TRP A 114 -1.59 17.63 9.32
C TRP A 114 -2.18 17.22 10.68
N LEU A 115 -1.86 16.02 11.16
CA LEU A 115 -2.31 15.46 12.44
C LEU A 115 -1.19 15.44 13.51
N GLU A 116 0.06 15.66 13.11
CA GLU A 116 1.21 15.71 14.02
C GLU A 116 1.23 17.00 14.85
N LYS A 117 2.02 17.00 15.94
CA LYS A 117 2.17 18.15 16.81
C LYS A 117 3.02 19.21 16.13
N TYR A 118 2.52 20.44 16.12
CA TYR A 118 3.20 21.60 15.59
C TYR A 118 4.30 22.10 16.54
N TYR A 119 5.44 22.50 15.99
CA TYR A 119 6.49 23.24 16.70
C TYR A 119 6.48 24.68 16.19
N ASP A 120 6.28 25.62 17.11
CA ASP A 120 6.17 27.04 16.80
C ASP A 120 7.45 27.59 16.15
N GLY A 121 7.30 28.36 15.07
CA GLY A 121 8.41 29.00 14.35
C GLY A 121 8.82 28.37 13.01
N ASP A 122 8.32 27.19 12.64
CA ASP A 122 8.57 26.63 11.29
C ASP A 122 7.53 27.13 10.27
N VAL A 123 7.93 28.14 9.50
CA VAL A 123 7.10 28.72 8.41
C VAL A 123 6.94 27.73 7.23
N CYS A 124 7.85 26.77 7.07
CA CYS A 124 7.79 25.78 5.99
C CYS A 124 6.73 24.69 6.22
N SER A 125 6.20 24.58 7.44
CA SER A 125 5.10 23.65 7.78
C SER A 125 3.75 24.04 7.13
N GLY A 126 3.64 25.29 6.66
CA GLY A 126 2.51 25.74 5.83
C GLY A 126 1.15 25.62 6.54
N SER A 127 0.27 24.77 6.01
CA SER A 127 -1.10 24.59 6.55
C SER A 127 -1.19 23.56 7.68
N ALA A 128 -0.10 22.84 7.99
CA ALA A 128 -0.05 21.94 9.13
C ALA A 128 0.11 22.76 10.40
N ARG A 129 -0.94 22.79 11.23
CA ARG A 129 -1.01 23.53 12.50
C ARG A 129 -1.84 22.81 13.54
#